data_AF-A0A1Q3Z436-F1
#
_entry.id   AF-A0A1Q3Z436-F1
#
_cell.length_a   1.000
_cell.length_b   1.000
_cell.length_c   1.000
_cell.angle_alpha   90.00
_cell.angle_beta   90.00
_cell.angle_gamma   90.00
#
_symmetry.space_group_name_H-M   'P 1'
#
loop_
_entity.id
_entity.type
_entity.pdbx_description
1 polymer ?
#
loop_
_entity_poly.entity_id
_entity_poly.type
_entity_poly.pdbx_seq_one_letter_code
_entity_poly.pdbx_strand_id
1 'polypeptide(L)'
;MRFSLLAACLAALALSAPAEAAGLSGMGLNLFGNYFHFGSRPNIPKPMVRTITAGPLRMELQHTKLSQIRKTFGGSIQTQGSNKTLVNWLCYHTDGSGKSPAANTWFISNILGGGEFVMIVAVQAADPTRIPGDCEPAPKNFQVPNLGIPGLGASLADLKATFGAASGSTIAYRADEPGADALGTALNAQYIGYVLSGGRVSGYGAGETSVPAAAQN
;
A
#
# COMPACT_ATOMS: atom_id res chain seq x y z
N MET A 1 50.74 21.43 50.98
CA MET A 1 50.76 20.02 50.58
C MET A 1 49.36 19.62 50.11
N ARG A 2 49.28 19.29 48.82
CA ARG A 2 48.26 18.57 48.03
C ARG A 2 46.87 18.28 48.65
N PHE A 3 45.84 18.95 48.14
CA PHE A 3 44.48 18.40 48.02
C PHE A 3 44.26 18.02 46.55
N SER A 4 44.14 16.73 46.26
CA SER A 4 43.74 16.23 44.94
C SER A 4 42.29 15.75 45.01
N LEU A 5 41.36 16.56 44.53
CA LEU A 5 39.98 16.17 44.25
C LEU A 5 39.92 15.65 42.81
N LEU A 6 39.76 14.34 42.66
CA LEU A 6 39.46 13.68 41.39
C LEU A 6 38.01 13.99 41.01
N ALA A 7 37.83 14.76 39.94
CA ALA A 7 36.53 14.97 39.32
C ALA A 7 36.16 13.76 38.46
N ALA A 8 35.12 13.03 38.86
CA ALA A 8 34.54 11.96 38.05
C ALA A 8 33.67 12.55 36.95
N CYS A 9 34.09 12.43 35.69
CA CYS A 9 33.24 12.71 34.54
C CYS A 9 32.23 11.57 34.35
N LEU A 10 30.96 11.80 34.71
CA LEU A 10 29.86 10.93 34.27
C LEU A 10 29.59 11.21 32.78
N ALA A 11 29.99 10.29 31.91
CA ALA A 11 29.52 10.24 30.54
C ALA A 11 28.06 9.72 30.53
N ALA A 12 27.11 10.61 30.24
CA ALA A 12 25.73 10.23 30.00
C ALA A 12 25.61 9.51 28.65
N LEU A 13 25.60 8.18 28.68
CA LEU A 13 25.14 7.35 27.57
C LEU A 13 23.63 7.58 27.42
N ALA A 14 23.24 8.50 26.54
CA ALA A 14 21.87 8.57 26.06
C ALA A 14 21.58 7.28 25.26
N LEU A 15 20.94 6.31 25.91
CA LEU A 15 20.32 5.19 25.20
C LEU A 15 19.19 5.79 24.35
N SER A 16 19.48 6.04 23.07
CA SER A 16 18.42 6.20 22.07
C SER A 16 17.64 4.89 22.01
N ALA A 17 16.50 4.84 22.68
CA ALA A 17 15.55 3.76 22.51
C ALA A 17 15.25 3.61 21.00
N PRO A 18 15.21 2.38 20.46
CA PRO A 18 14.81 2.19 19.09
C PRO A 18 13.42 2.78 18.93
N ALA A 19 13.24 3.65 17.94
CA ALA A 19 11.91 4.08 17.54
C ALA A 19 11.08 2.80 17.32
N GLU A 20 10.00 2.62 18.07
CA GLU A 20 9.06 1.54 17.79
C GLU A 20 8.67 1.65 16.32
N ALA A 21 8.90 0.58 15.55
CA ALA A 21 8.48 0.53 14.17
C ALA A 21 6.97 0.73 14.15
N ALA A 22 6.52 1.88 13.63
CA ALA A 22 5.10 2.15 13.52
C ALA A 22 4.44 1.03 12.70
N GLY A 23 3.33 0.48 13.19
CA GLY A 23 2.59 -0.54 12.47
C GLY A 23 2.01 0.01 11.17
N LEU A 24 1.68 -0.89 10.24
CA LEU A 24 1.03 -0.52 8.99
C LEU A 24 -0.21 0.34 9.27
N SER A 25 -0.34 1.47 8.58
CA SER A 25 -1.38 2.47 8.87
C SER A 25 -2.25 2.83 7.66
N GLY A 26 -3.27 3.66 7.92
CA GLY A 26 -4.09 4.31 6.90
C GLY A 26 -4.71 3.35 5.88
N MET A 27 -4.73 3.77 4.61
CA MET A 27 -5.26 2.97 3.51
C MET A 27 -4.47 1.67 3.32
N GLY A 28 -3.19 1.63 3.67
CA GLY A 28 -2.39 0.42 3.68
C GLY A 28 -2.98 -0.63 4.61
N LEU A 29 -3.27 -0.24 5.86
CA LEU A 29 -3.95 -1.11 6.83
C LEU A 29 -5.37 -1.45 6.40
N ASN A 30 -6.11 -0.53 5.80
CA ASN A 30 -7.48 -0.81 5.38
C ASN A 30 -7.53 -1.91 4.31
N LEU A 31 -6.67 -1.85 3.30
CA LEU A 31 -6.63 -2.88 2.25
C LEU A 31 -6.09 -4.21 2.75
N PHE A 32 -5.09 -4.20 3.63
CA PHE A 32 -4.51 -5.41 4.20
C PHE A 32 -5.41 -6.07 5.27
N GLY A 33 -5.99 -5.26 6.15
CA GLY A 33 -6.64 -5.66 7.40
C GLY A 33 -8.13 -5.96 7.32
N ASN A 34 -8.66 -6.28 6.13
CA ASN A 34 -10.08 -6.61 5.90
C ASN A 34 -11.08 -5.47 6.21
N TYR A 35 -10.67 -4.20 6.13
CA TYR A 35 -11.61 -3.07 6.27
C TYR A 35 -12.67 -3.07 5.16
N PHE A 36 -12.31 -3.58 3.98
CA PHE A 36 -13.21 -3.71 2.84
C PHE A 36 -13.89 -5.08 2.82
N HIS A 37 -15.18 -5.06 2.49
CA HIS A 37 -15.96 -6.26 2.22
C HIS A 37 -15.89 -6.59 0.72
N PHE A 38 -14.79 -7.19 0.28
CA PHE A 38 -14.68 -7.75 -1.07
C PHE A 38 -15.52 -9.03 -1.13
N GLY A 39 -16.70 -8.97 -1.75
CA GLY A 39 -17.61 -10.12 -1.83
C GLY A 39 -16.93 -11.40 -2.32
N SER A 40 -17.56 -12.55 -2.05
CA SER A 40 -17.05 -13.87 -2.45
C SER A 40 -17.10 -14.14 -3.97
N ARG A 41 -17.75 -13.25 -4.74
CA ARG A 41 -17.87 -13.33 -6.20
C ARG A 41 -17.43 -12.01 -6.85
N PRO A 42 -16.92 -12.05 -8.09
CA PRO A 42 -16.65 -10.86 -8.87
C PRO A 42 -17.90 -9.97 -9.00
N ASN A 43 -17.71 -8.66 -8.89
CA ASN A 43 -18.74 -7.64 -9.13
C ASN A 43 -18.36 -6.67 -10.26
N ILE A 44 -17.20 -6.87 -10.88
CA ILE A 44 -16.76 -6.23 -12.11
C ILE A 44 -16.24 -7.30 -13.09
N PRO A 45 -16.34 -7.08 -14.41
CA PRO A 45 -16.21 -8.15 -15.40
C PRO A 45 -14.77 -8.63 -15.64
N LYS A 46 -13.76 -7.82 -15.32
CA LYS A 46 -12.34 -8.14 -15.55
C LYS A 46 -11.43 -7.29 -14.67
N PRO A 47 -10.18 -7.73 -14.39
CA PRO A 47 -9.18 -6.92 -13.71
C PRO A 47 -8.89 -5.63 -14.48
N MET A 48 -8.87 -4.51 -13.75
CA MET A 48 -8.70 -3.16 -14.32
C MET A 48 -7.29 -2.61 -14.08
N VAL A 49 -6.61 -3.07 -13.03
CA VAL A 49 -5.22 -2.69 -12.71
C VAL A 49 -4.29 -3.71 -13.33
N ARG A 50 -3.68 -3.38 -14.47
CA ARG A 50 -2.71 -4.26 -15.14
C ARG A 50 -1.27 -3.82 -14.95
N THR A 51 -1.07 -2.51 -14.91
CA THR A 51 0.23 -1.90 -14.74
C THR A 51 0.07 -0.70 -13.86
N ILE A 52 0.99 -0.58 -12.90
CA ILE A 52 1.10 0.55 -12.00
C ILE A 52 2.35 1.32 -12.38
N THR A 53 2.24 2.65 -12.52
CA THR A 53 3.40 3.51 -12.74
C THR A 53 3.54 4.51 -11.60
N ALA A 54 4.75 4.68 -11.10
CA ALA A 54 5.11 5.71 -10.13
C ALA A 54 6.42 6.36 -10.58
N GLY A 55 6.37 7.61 -11.07
CA GLY A 55 7.55 8.27 -11.65
C GLY A 55 8.21 7.41 -12.75
N PRO A 56 9.50 7.07 -12.64
CA PRO A 56 10.20 6.23 -13.61
C PRO A 56 9.90 4.73 -13.49
N LEU A 57 9.23 4.30 -12.42
CA LEU A 57 9.03 2.88 -12.15
C LEU A 57 7.72 2.38 -12.75
N ARG A 58 7.80 1.32 -13.53
CA ARG A 58 6.68 0.49 -13.97
C ARG A 58 6.64 -0.76 -13.10
N MET A 59 5.46 -1.11 -12.61
CA MET A 59 5.24 -2.20 -11.67
C MET A 59 4.00 -3.01 -12.07
N GLU A 60 4.00 -4.26 -11.65
CA GLU A 60 2.90 -5.21 -11.79
C GLU A 60 2.75 -5.93 -10.46
N LEU A 61 1.51 -6.06 -9.98
CA LEU A 61 1.20 -6.81 -8.77
C LEU A 61 1.65 -8.26 -8.94
N GLN A 62 2.07 -8.90 -7.85
CA GLN A 62 2.64 -10.26 -7.82
C GLN A 62 3.98 -10.46 -8.55
N HIS A 63 4.44 -9.49 -9.35
CA HIS A 63 5.65 -9.62 -10.16
C HIS A 63 6.78 -8.67 -9.76
N THR A 64 6.43 -7.47 -9.29
CA THR A 64 7.43 -6.48 -8.87
C THR A 64 7.80 -6.67 -7.41
N LYS A 65 9.10 -6.63 -7.09
CA LYS A 65 9.61 -6.80 -5.72
C LYS A 65 9.68 -5.48 -4.96
N LEU A 66 9.43 -5.50 -3.66
CA LEU A 66 9.65 -4.34 -2.78
C LEU A 66 11.11 -3.84 -2.83
N SER A 67 12.07 -4.75 -2.98
CA SER A 67 13.48 -4.41 -3.12
C SER A 67 13.78 -3.57 -4.37
N GLN A 68 13.02 -3.73 -5.46
CA GLN A 68 13.14 -2.93 -6.69
C GLN A 68 12.58 -1.52 -6.49
N ILE A 69 11.46 -1.39 -5.77
CA ILE A 69 10.90 -0.09 -5.38
C ILE A 69 11.90 0.65 -4.50
N ARG A 70 12.42 -0.02 -3.46
CA ARG A 70 13.47 0.53 -2.59
C ARG A 70 14.71 0.95 -3.37
N LYS A 71 15.15 0.17 -4.36
CA LYS A 71 16.30 0.53 -5.20
C LYS A 71 16.05 1.81 -6.00
N THR A 72 14.80 2.07 -6.39
CA THR A 72 14.43 3.21 -7.24
C THR A 72 14.15 4.48 -6.43
N PHE A 73 13.57 4.33 -5.24
CA PHE A 73 13.08 5.46 -4.43
C PHE A 73 13.75 5.56 -3.04
N GLY A 74 14.63 4.65 -2.68
CA GLY A 74 15.18 4.58 -1.32
C GLY A 74 14.15 4.12 -0.30
N GLY A 75 14.38 4.49 0.96
CA GLY A 75 13.54 4.13 2.11
C GLY A 75 13.82 2.75 2.69
N SER A 76 13.06 2.42 3.73
CA SER A 76 13.22 1.21 4.54
C SER A 76 12.01 0.30 4.38
N ILE A 77 12.25 -0.97 4.08
CA ILE A 77 11.18 -1.98 4.09
C ILE A 77 10.85 -2.26 5.56
N GLN A 78 9.67 -1.84 5.98
CA GLN A 78 9.12 -2.14 7.28
C GLN A 78 8.57 -3.57 7.29
N THR A 79 8.55 -4.20 8.47
CA THR A 79 8.07 -5.57 8.67
C THR A 79 7.23 -5.64 9.93
N GLN A 80 6.09 -6.29 9.85
CA GLN A 80 5.23 -6.59 10.99
C GLN A 80 4.67 -8.01 10.88
N GLY A 81 4.49 -8.65 12.03
CA GLY A 81 3.93 -10.00 12.11
C GLY A 81 4.91 -11.08 11.65
N SER A 82 4.42 -12.31 11.57
CA SER A 82 5.17 -13.47 11.12
C SER A 82 4.23 -14.53 10.56
N ASN A 83 4.75 -15.45 9.73
CA ASN A 83 3.96 -16.51 9.11
C ASN A 83 2.70 -15.96 8.43
N LYS A 84 1.50 -16.39 8.87
CA LYS A 84 0.21 -16.02 8.28
C LYS A 84 -0.15 -14.53 8.45
N THR A 85 0.51 -13.82 9.36
CA THR A 85 0.28 -12.38 9.59
C THR A 85 1.41 -11.51 9.06
N LEU A 86 2.37 -12.10 8.35
CA LEU A 86 3.51 -11.37 7.78
C LEU A 86 3.03 -10.28 6.82
N VAL A 87 3.50 -9.07 7.06
CA VAL A 87 3.36 -7.93 6.16
C VAL A 87 4.66 -7.15 6.09
N ASN A 88 5.11 -6.90 4.86
CA ASN A 88 6.27 -6.07 4.57
C ASN A 88 5.82 -4.90 3.71
N TRP A 89 6.30 -3.69 3.97
CA TRP A 89 5.89 -2.54 3.18
C TRP A 89 6.96 -1.46 3.05
N LEU A 90 6.84 -0.66 2.00
CA LEU A 90 7.42 0.67 1.88
C LEU A 90 6.27 1.67 1.92
N CYS A 91 6.45 2.78 2.64
CA CYS A 91 5.53 3.91 2.52
C CYS A 91 6.25 5.21 2.23
N TYR A 92 5.71 5.98 1.29
CA TYR A 92 6.21 7.29 0.92
C TYR A 92 5.13 8.36 1.12
N HIS A 93 5.53 9.45 1.74
CA HIS A 93 4.73 10.66 1.92
C HIS A 93 5.14 11.72 0.90
N THR A 94 4.19 12.14 0.08
CA THR A 94 4.30 13.32 -0.77
C THR A 94 3.60 14.48 -0.09
N ASP A 95 4.25 15.64 -0.04
CA ASP A 95 3.76 16.85 0.60
C ASP A 95 2.88 17.72 -0.33
N GLY A 96 2.66 17.28 -1.57
CA GLY A 96 1.94 18.07 -2.57
C GLY A 96 2.82 19.06 -3.34
N SER A 97 4.12 19.13 -3.05
CA SER A 97 5.06 19.93 -3.83
C SER A 97 5.37 19.25 -5.18
N GLY A 98 5.53 20.06 -6.23
CA GLY A 98 5.80 19.55 -7.58
C GLY A 98 4.55 19.06 -8.33
N LYS A 99 4.60 17.85 -8.89
CA LYS A 99 3.55 17.30 -9.78
C LYS A 99 2.61 16.28 -9.12
N SER A 100 2.84 15.96 -7.84
CA SER A 100 2.06 14.96 -7.11
C SER A 100 1.19 15.64 -6.06
N PRO A 101 -0.07 15.22 -5.85
CA PRO A 101 -0.86 15.68 -4.72
C PRO A 101 -0.25 15.21 -3.40
N ALA A 102 -0.62 15.84 -2.28
CA ALA A 102 -0.21 15.37 -0.97
C ALA A 102 -0.86 14.03 -0.65
N ALA A 103 -0.04 12.99 -0.49
CA ALA A 103 -0.51 11.63 -0.33
C ALA A 103 0.49 10.71 0.38
N ASN A 104 -0.04 9.75 1.12
CA ASN A 104 0.70 8.58 1.59
C ASN A 104 0.47 7.43 0.62
N THR A 105 1.55 6.75 0.22
CA THR A 105 1.50 5.61 -0.69
C THR A 105 2.17 4.42 -0.04
N TRP A 106 1.47 3.29 0.09
CA TRP A 106 2.02 2.02 0.57
C TRP A 106 2.17 1.03 -0.57
N PHE A 107 3.33 0.39 -0.64
CA PHE A 107 3.59 -0.81 -1.43
C PHE A 107 3.77 -1.97 -0.47
N ILE A 108 2.91 -2.97 -0.55
CA ILE A 108 2.77 -3.97 0.50
C ILE A 108 2.94 -5.37 -0.11
N SER A 109 3.78 -6.18 0.54
CA SER A 109 3.83 -7.62 0.36
C SER A 109 3.23 -8.29 1.59
N ASN A 110 2.58 -9.44 1.38
CA ASN A 110 2.12 -10.33 2.44
C ASN A 110 2.75 -11.72 2.26
N ILE A 111 2.29 -12.71 3.03
CA ILE A 111 2.77 -14.09 2.94
C ILE A 111 2.56 -14.74 1.56
N LEU A 112 1.51 -14.35 0.83
CA LEU A 112 1.21 -14.88 -0.51
C LEU A 112 2.21 -14.35 -1.55
N GLY A 113 2.73 -13.14 -1.34
CA GLY A 113 3.88 -12.60 -2.08
C GLY A 113 5.24 -13.00 -1.53
N GLY A 114 5.30 -13.97 -0.60
CA GLY A 114 6.54 -14.40 0.06
C GLY A 114 7.23 -13.32 0.91
N GLY A 115 6.52 -12.24 1.26
CA GLY A 115 7.11 -11.05 1.87
C GLY A 115 7.99 -10.22 0.93
N GLU A 116 8.06 -10.56 -0.36
CA GLU A 116 8.94 -9.92 -1.33
C GLU A 116 8.18 -9.19 -2.46
N PHE A 117 7.18 -9.82 -3.03
CA PHE A 117 6.44 -9.31 -4.18
C PHE A 117 5.31 -8.37 -3.74
N VAL A 118 5.15 -7.26 -4.45
CA VAL A 118 4.09 -6.29 -4.19
C VAL A 118 2.75 -6.94 -4.49
N MET A 119 1.96 -7.15 -3.44
CA MET A 119 0.62 -7.73 -3.53
C MET A 119 -0.46 -6.67 -3.46
N ILE A 120 -0.19 -5.54 -2.80
CA ILE A 120 -1.13 -4.42 -2.65
C ILE A 120 -0.40 -3.10 -2.88
N VAL A 121 -1.05 -2.19 -3.59
CA VAL A 121 -0.69 -0.77 -3.66
C VAL A 121 -1.84 0.05 -3.12
N ALA A 122 -1.57 0.88 -2.13
CA ALA A 122 -2.54 1.73 -1.45
C ALA A 122 -2.11 3.20 -1.53
N VAL A 123 -3.06 4.11 -1.72
CA VAL A 123 -2.84 5.55 -1.77
C VAL A 123 -3.91 6.25 -0.95
N GLN A 124 -3.52 7.23 -0.15
CA GLN A 124 -4.42 8.04 0.65
C GLN A 124 -4.04 9.51 0.57
N ALA A 125 -5.03 10.40 0.46
CA ALA A 125 -4.81 11.83 0.63
C ALA A 125 -4.21 12.10 2.02
N ALA A 126 -3.21 12.96 2.07
CA ALA A 126 -2.46 13.25 3.28
C ALA A 126 -2.48 14.73 3.63
N ASP A 127 -2.23 15.02 4.91
CA ASP A 127 -1.84 16.35 5.36
C ASP A 127 -0.39 16.61 4.90
N PRO A 128 -0.13 17.65 4.07
CA PRO A 128 1.21 18.00 3.57
C PRO A 128 2.30 18.12 4.62
N THR A 129 1.93 18.45 5.85
CA THR A 129 2.87 18.78 6.93
C THR A 129 3.10 17.63 7.89
N ARG A 130 2.41 16.50 7.70
CA ARG A 130 2.42 15.38 8.64
C ARG A 130 2.71 14.06 7.94
N ILE A 131 3.92 13.57 8.20
CA ILE A 131 4.38 12.24 7.76
C ILE A 131 3.97 11.21 8.82
N PRO A 132 3.19 10.16 8.48
CA PRO A 132 2.94 9.04 9.39
C PRO A 132 4.23 8.34 9.81
N GLY A 133 4.25 7.77 11.02
CA GLY A 133 5.44 7.08 11.54
C GLY A 133 5.88 5.85 10.73
N ASP A 134 4.98 5.28 9.92
CA ASP A 134 5.25 4.14 9.04
C ASP A 134 5.64 4.54 7.62
N CYS A 135 5.79 5.85 7.36
CA CYS A 135 6.11 6.44 6.06
C CYS A 135 7.35 7.33 6.12
N GLU A 136 8.05 7.42 4.99
CA GLU A 136 9.21 8.29 4.81
C GLU A 136 8.89 9.39 3.78
N PRO A 137 9.60 10.55 3.81
CA PRO A 137 9.47 11.54 2.76
C PRO A 137 9.77 10.94 1.38
N ALA A 138 8.89 11.20 0.41
CA ALA A 138 9.09 10.74 -0.96
C ALA A 138 10.31 11.42 -1.60
N PRO A 139 11.17 10.70 -2.33
CA PRO A 139 12.26 11.32 -3.08
C PRO A 139 11.71 12.14 -4.26
N LYS A 140 12.51 13.08 -4.79
CA LYS A 140 12.08 14.02 -5.84
C LYS A 140 11.53 13.37 -7.12
N ASN A 141 11.98 12.16 -7.45
CA ASN A 141 11.55 11.43 -8.65
C ASN A 141 10.31 10.56 -8.43
N PHE A 142 9.81 10.47 -7.20
CA PHE A 142 8.60 9.72 -6.89
C PHE A 142 7.37 10.48 -7.36
N GLN A 143 6.40 9.75 -7.90
CA GLN A 143 5.06 10.26 -8.17
C GLN A 143 4.04 9.31 -7.58
N VAL A 144 2.90 9.86 -7.15
CA VAL A 144 1.77 9.05 -6.67
C VAL A 144 1.41 8.01 -7.74
N PRO A 145 1.25 6.72 -7.39
CA PRO A 145 1.01 5.68 -8.36
C PRO A 145 -0.25 5.89 -9.20
N ASN A 146 -0.09 5.80 -10.52
CA ASN A 146 -1.20 5.65 -11.45
C ASN A 146 -1.50 4.15 -11.64
N LEU A 147 -2.70 3.74 -11.22
CA LEU A 147 -3.19 2.36 -11.31
C LEU A 147 -4.06 2.11 -12.56
N GLY A 148 -4.30 3.14 -13.39
CA GLY A 148 -5.24 3.06 -14.53
C GLY A 148 -6.72 3.07 -14.13
N ILE A 149 -7.02 3.44 -12.88
CA ILE A 149 -8.36 3.54 -12.30
C ILE A 149 -8.55 4.95 -11.69
N PRO A 150 -9.79 5.41 -11.43
CA PRO A 150 -10.02 6.69 -10.76
C PRO A 150 -9.22 6.79 -9.47
N GLY A 151 -8.49 7.90 -9.29
CA GLY A 151 -7.58 8.13 -8.16
C GLY A 151 -8.09 9.17 -7.15
N LEU A 152 -7.19 9.78 -6.37
CA LEU A 152 -7.54 10.83 -5.40
C LEU A 152 -8.35 11.96 -6.05
N GLY A 153 -9.39 12.39 -5.34
CA GLY A 153 -10.28 13.45 -5.78
C GLY A 153 -11.34 13.03 -6.79
N ALA A 154 -11.27 11.83 -7.39
CA ALA A 154 -12.34 11.35 -8.27
C ALA A 154 -13.69 11.33 -7.55
N SER A 155 -14.77 11.62 -8.27
CA SER A 155 -16.12 11.65 -7.72
C SER A 155 -16.75 10.26 -7.67
N LEU A 156 -17.83 10.11 -6.89
CA LEU A 156 -18.66 8.92 -6.95
C LEU A 156 -19.20 8.64 -8.37
N ALA A 157 -19.45 9.69 -9.16
CA ALA A 157 -19.90 9.56 -10.55
C ALA A 157 -18.80 8.97 -11.45
N ASP A 158 -17.54 9.33 -11.24
CA ASP A 158 -16.41 8.75 -11.98
C ASP A 158 -16.24 7.26 -11.67
N LEU A 159 -16.43 6.87 -10.40
CA LEU A 159 -16.46 5.47 -10.01
C LEU A 159 -17.62 4.72 -10.68
N LYS A 160 -18.81 5.32 -10.68
CA LYS A 160 -19.99 4.75 -11.34
C LYS A 160 -19.77 4.56 -12.84
N ALA A 161 -19.18 5.54 -13.50
CA ALA A 161 -18.86 5.48 -14.93
C ALA A 161 -17.81 4.40 -15.25
N THR A 162 -16.84 4.19 -14.35
CA THR A 162 -15.76 3.22 -14.56
C THR A 162 -16.17 1.79 -14.23
N PHE A 163 -16.87 1.58 -13.12
CA PHE A 163 -17.12 0.24 -12.55
C PHE A 163 -18.60 -0.16 -12.58
N GLY A 164 -19.51 0.73 -12.97
CA GLY A 164 -20.95 0.50 -12.89
C GLY A 164 -21.50 0.84 -11.50
N ALA A 165 -21.72 -0.13 -10.62
CA ALA A 165 -22.33 0.13 -9.33
C ALA A 165 -21.37 0.83 -8.36
N ALA A 166 -21.69 2.05 -7.92
CA ALA A 166 -20.93 2.79 -6.92
C ALA A 166 -21.86 3.54 -5.96
N SER A 167 -21.75 3.24 -4.66
CA SER A 167 -22.57 3.89 -3.61
C SER A 167 -21.89 3.80 -2.25
N GLY A 168 -22.10 4.81 -1.40
CA GLY A 168 -21.57 4.85 -0.04
C GLY A 168 -20.20 5.53 0.07
N SER A 169 -19.62 5.49 1.27
CA SER A 169 -18.32 6.09 1.59
C SER A 169 -17.15 5.10 1.54
N THR A 170 -17.44 3.80 1.51
CA THR A 170 -16.47 2.72 1.36
C THR A 170 -16.96 1.80 0.26
N ILE A 171 -16.17 1.62 -0.79
CA ILE A 171 -16.57 0.88 -1.98
C ILE A 171 -15.51 -0.16 -2.31
N ALA A 172 -15.95 -1.37 -2.65
CA ALA A 172 -15.07 -2.50 -2.93
C ALA A 172 -15.47 -3.16 -4.25
N TYR A 173 -14.48 -3.43 -5.09
CA TYR A 173 -14.63 -4.19 -6.33
C TYR A 173 -13.74 -5.42 -6.30
N ARG A 174 -14.22 -6.47 -6.98
CA ARG A 174 -13.51 -7.73 -7.20
C ARG A 174 -13.69 -8.14 -8.65
N ALA A 175 -12.58 -8.45 -9.30
CA ALA A 175 -12.54 -9.18 -10.56
C ALA A 175 -11.74 -10.47 -10.36
N ASP A 176 -12.16 -11.54 -11.02
CA ASP A 176 -11.38 -12.78 -11.07
C ASP A 176 -11.04 -13.07 -12.54
N GLU A 177 -9.83 -13.57 -12.78
CA GLU A 177 -9.43 -14.13 -14.07
C GLU A 177 -8.74 -15.49 -13.88
N PRO A 178 -8.68 -16.34 -14.92
CA PRO A 178 -7.95 -17.61 -14.82
C PRO A 178 -6.51 -17.40 -14.34
N GLY A 179 -6.14 -18.14 -13.29
CA GLY A 179 -4.77 -18.14 -12.80
C GLY A 179 -3.82 -18.83 -13.78
N ALA A 180 -2.52 -18.57 -13.62
CA ALA A 180 -1.47 -19.22 -14.41
C ALA A 180 -1.12 -20.62 -13.88
N ASP A 181 -2.10 -21.39 -13.39
CA ASP A 181 -1.88 -22.76 -12.95
C ASP A 181 -2.18 -23.74 -14.09
N ALA A 182 -1.27 -24.70 -14.30
CA ALA A 182 -1.40 -25.68 -15.39
C ALA A 182 -2.65 -26.56 -15.27
N LEU A 183 -3.31 -26.56 -14.10
CA LEU A 183 -4.46 -27.38 -13.76
C LEU A 183 -5.79 -26.63 -13.90
N GLY A 184 -5.79 -25.31 -14.11
CA GLY A 184 -7.01 -24.50 -14.16
C GLY A 184 -7.79 -24.46 -12.84
N THR A 185 -7.10 -24.70 -11.73
CA THR A 185 -7.66 -24.79 -10.37
C THR A 185 -7.49 -23.51 -9.56
N ALA A 186 -6.85 -22.49 -10.14
CA ALA A 186 -6.65 -21.20 -9.49
C ALA A 186 -7.28 -20.05 -10.30
N LEU A 187 -7.74 -19.03 -9.59
CA LEU A 187 -8.11 -17.74 -10.14
C LEU A 187 -7.17 -16.68 -9.57
N ASN A 188 -6.77 -15.73 -10.40
CA ASN A 188 -6.18 -14.48 -9.93
C ASN A 188 -7.32 -13.52 -9.60
N ALA A 189 -7.51 -13.24 -8.30
CA ALA A 189 -8.50 -12.30 -7.81
C ALA A 189 -7.85 -10.93 -7.59
N GLN A 190 -8.37 -9.92 -8.28
CA GLN A 190 -8.00 -8.53 -8.10
C GLN A 190 -9.07 -7.80 -7.29
N TYR A 191 -8.63 -7.17 -6.21
CA TYR A 191 -9.46 -6.39 -5.29
C TYR A 191 -9.14 -4.92 -5.42
N ILE A 192 -10.15 -4.06 -5.51
CA ILE A 192 -10.00 -2.61 -5.57
C ILE A 192 -10.85 -1.97 -4.48
N GLY A 193 -10.24 -1.23 -3.57
CA GLY A 193 -10.92 -0.55 -2.47
C GLY A 193 -10.87 0.96 -2.62
N TYR A 194 -11.96 1.64 -2.25
CA TYR A 194 -12.09 3.10 -2.24
C TYR A 194 -12.68 3.59 -0.92
N VAL A 195 -12.10 4.65 -0.37
CA VAL A 195 -12.67 5.46 0.71
C VAL A 195 -12.98 6.84 0.15
N LEU A 196 -14.18 7.34 0.42
CA LEU A 196 -14.65 8.65 0.00
C LEU A 196 -14.86 9.56 1.22
N SER A 197 -14.48 10.83 1.06
CA SER A 197 -14.79 11.93 1.97
C SER A 197 -15.42 13.06 1.16
N GLY A 198 -16.56 13.59 1.62
CA GLY A 198 -17.29 14.63 0.88
C GLY A 198 -17.70 14.23 -0.54
N GLY A 199 -17.96 12.93 -0.78
CA GLY A 199 -18.32 12.39 -2.10
C GLY A 199 -17.17 12.27 -3.10
N ARG A 200 -15.93 12.47 -2.65
CA ARG A 200 -14.70 12.33 -3.44
C ARG A 200 -13.75 11.31 -2.85
N VAL A 201 -13.00 10.62 -3.68
CA VAL A 201 -12.00 9.64 -3.29
C VAL A 201 -10.93 10.30 -2.42
N SER A 202 -10.81 9.86 -1.17
CA SER A 202 -9.77 10.23 -0.22
C SER A 202 -8.75 9.11 0.02
N GLY A 203 -9.07 7.88 -0.39
CA GLY A 203 -8.14 6.77 -0.43
C GLY A 203 -8.56 5.72 -1.44
N TYR A 204 -7.60 5.08 -2.08
CA TYR A 204 -7.85 4.02 -3.04
C TYR A 204 -6.69 3.04 -3.07
N GLY A 205 -6.90 1.88 -3.66
CA GLY A 205 -5.81 0.99 -3.98
C GLY A 205 -6.31 -0.32 -4.54
N ALA A 206 -5.36 -1.14 -4.95
CA ALA A 206 -5.62 -2.44 -5.51
C ALA A 206 -4.70 -3.49 -4.90
N GLY A 207 -5.23 -4.69 -4.75
CA GLY A 207 -4.46 -5.86 -4.40
C GLY A 207 -4.78 -7.01 -5.33
N GLU A 208 -3.85 -7.95 -5.45
CA GLU A 208 -4.06 -9.16 -6.23
C GLU A 208 -3.59 -10.38 -5.46
N THR A 209 -4.27 -11.50 -5.65
CA THR A 209 -3.90 -12.77 -5.04
C THR A 209 -4.39 -13.96 -5.86
N SER A 210 -3.81 -15.13 -5.64
CA SER A 210 -4.34 -16.38 -6.18
C SER A 210 -5.32 -17.01 -5.18
N VAL A 211 -6.53 -17.31 -5.64
CA VAL A 211 -7.58 -18.02 -4.90
C VAL A 211 -7.93 -19.34 -5.58
N PRO A 212 -8.42 -20.35 -4.86
CA PRO A 212 -8.92 -21.56 -5.50
C PRO A 212 -10.08 -21.24 -6.45
N ALA A 213 -10.06 -21.81 -7.65
CA ALA A 213 -11.23 -21.87 -8.51
C ALA A 213 -12.30 -22.70 -7.79
N ALA A 214 -13.54 -22.21 -7.76
CA ALA A 214 -14.65 -23.02 -7.26
C ALA A 214 -14.74 -24.29 -8.11
N ALA A 215 -14.93 -25.45 -7.47
CA ALA A 215 -15.17 -26.70 -8.18
C ALA A 215 -16.36 -26.48 -9.14
N GLN A 216 -16.13 -26.65 -10.44
CA GLN A 216 -17.21 -26.73 -11.41
C GLN A 216 -17.91 -28.05 -11.15
N ASN A 217 -19.01 -28.01 -10.39
CA ASN A 217 -19.94 -29.11 -10.29
C ASN A 217 -20.81 -29.16 -11.55
#